data_AF-A0A8T3XYP6-F1
#
_entry.id   AF-A0A8T3XYP6-F1
#
_cell.length_a   1.000
_cell.length_b   1.000
_cell.length_c   1.000
_cell.angle_alpha   90.00
_cell.angle_beta   90.00
_cell.angle_gamma   90.00
#
_symmetry.space_group_name_H-M   'P 1'
#
loop_
_entity.id
_entity.type
_entity.pdbx_description
1 polymer ?
#
loop_
_entity_poly.entity_id
_entity_poly.type
_entity_poly.pdbx_seq_one_letter_code
_entity_poly.pdbx_strand_id
1 'polypeptide(L)'
;MEDVERFFRQIRKARNDIKVDRKNFWSKNRINFKNNIKTLVSFFKFPDGWTVNVIASSFLLDKPSMPYDKDIWSFSDVVAATENQGHDIILFFNKGDLEFLSAPALLPIIVHEVRHIYQAAENPKKYVQATVNDELSREYETGADAEVRKYSDEFRRENVLEKIMFCYDERGWNGAKKMADYLHMEAQDSFGGGYDQSMNKEEYETFLKAMEERDIDLFVDYFIKSIGGEEAQKEGQEVKKFVRESKIKKFIKNIVAKKSA
;
A
#
# COMPACT_ATOMS: atom_id res chain seq x y z
N MET A 1 18.26 -3.16 4.80
CA MET A 1 18.68 -4.41 4.11
C MET A 1 18.01 -5.59 4.81
N GLU A 2 18.01 -5.63 6.14
CA GLU A 2 17.26 -6.63 6.93
C GLU A 2 15.73 -6.46 6.86
N ASP A 3 15.22 -5.23 6.73
CA ASP A 3 13.78 -4.98 6.77
C ASP A 3 13.00 -5.56 5.57
N VAL A 4 13.56 -5.49 4.36
CA VAL A 4 12.87 -5.99 3.13
C VAL A 4 12.81 -7.52 3.12
N GLU A 5 13.93 -8.20 3.42
CA GLU A 5 13.94 -9.67 3.55
C GLU A 5 13.03 -10.15 4.69
N ARG A 6 12.95 -9.38 5.78
CA ARG A 6 11.98 -9.61 6.85
C ARG A 6 10.54 -9.56 6.32
N PHE A 7 10.21 -8.59 5.48
CA PHE A 7 8.87 -8.49 4.90
C PHE A 7 8.55 -9.60 3.88
N PHE A 8 9.50 -10.03 3.04
CA PHE A 8 9.27 -11.19 2.17
C PHE A 8 9.01 -12.48 2.96
N ARG A 9 9.68 -12.69 4.10
CA ARG A 9 9.35 -13.79 5.02
C ARG A 9 7.94 -13.66 5.59
N GLN A 10 7.51 -12.43 5.89
CA GLN A 10 6.14 -12.16 6.35
C GLN A 10 5.11 -12.44 5.26
N ILE A 11 5.37 -12.11 3.98
CA ILE A 11 4.51 -12.48 2.84
C ILE A 11 4.32 -14.00 2.78
N ARG A 12 5.41 -14.77 2.75
CA ARG A 12 5.32 -16.25 2.72
C ARG A 12 4.49 -16.80 3.87
N LYS A 13 4.68 -16.25 5.07
CA LYS A 13 3.92 -16.63 6.25
C LYS A 13 2.44 -16.25 6.11
N ALA A 14 2.14 -15.04 5.64
CA ALA A 14 0.77 -14.55 5.45
C ALA A 14 0.01 -15.43 4.45
N ARG A 15 0.57 -15.72 3.28
CA ARG A 15 -0.03 -16.62 2.29
C ARG A 15 -0.30 -18.02 2.84
N ASN A 16 0.64 -18.57 3.62
CA ASN A 16 0.43 -19.86 4.28
C ASN A 16 -0.69 -19.79 5.33
N ASP A 17 -0.69 -18.76 6.18
CA ASP A 17 -1.74 -18.54 7.18
C ASP A 17 -3.11 -18.37 6.51
N ILE A 18 -3.19 -17.69 5.36
CA ILE A 18 -4.42 -17.58 4.53
C ILE A 18 -4.88 -18.93 3.98
N LYS A 19 -3.95 -19.83 3.66
CA LYS A 19 -4.29 -21.17 3.19
C LYS A 19 -4.79 -22.07 4.32
N VAL A 20 -4.24 -21.96 5.53
CA VAL A 20 -4.45 -22.95 6.60
C VAL A 20 -5.33 -22.47 7.76
N ASP A 21 -5.38 -21.17 8.07
CA ASP A 21 -6.08 -20.62 9.23
C ASP A 21 -6.46 -19.12 9.04
N ARG A 22 -7.36 -18.84 8.08
CA ARG A 22 -7.81 -17.47 7.75
C ARG A 22 -8.42 -16.74 8.93
N LYS A 23 -9.23 -17.42 9.75
CA LYS A 23 -9.93 -16.80 10.88
C LYS A 23 -8.94 -16.17 11.87
N ASN A 24 -7.90 -16.91 12.23
CA ASN A 24 -6.86 -16.42 13.12
C ASN A 24 -6.00 -15.35 12.46
N PHE A 25 -5.70 -15.50 11.16
CA PHE A 25 -4.97 -14.49 10.38
C PHE A 25 -5.67 -13.13 10.43
N TRP A 26 -6.97 -13.07 10.10
CA TRP A 26 -7.76 -11.82 10.16
C TRP A 26 -7.84 -11.25 11.58
N SER A 27 -8.11 -12.10 12.58
CA SER A 27 -8.20 -11.67 13.97
C SER A 27 -6.88 -11.05 14.46
N LYS A 28 -5.75 -11.67 14.11
CA LYS A 28 -4.43 -11.16 14.47
C LYS A 28 -4.13 -9.82 13.81
N ASN A 29 -4.47 -9.65 12.54
CA ASN A 29 -4.23 -8.39 11.83
C ASN A 29 -5.08 -7.26 12.42
N ARG A 30 -6.39 -7.50 12.65
CA ARG A 30 -7.31 -6.53 13.29
C ARG A 30 -6.78 -6.04 14.64
N ILE A 31 -6.32 -6.95 15.49
CA ILE A 31 -5.76 -6.62 16.82
C ILE A 31 -4.47 -5.78 16.70
N ASN A 32 -3.62 -6.11 15.73
CA ASN A 32 -2.30 -5.47 15.58
C ASN A 32 -2.30 -4.25 14.67
N PHE A 33 -3.42 -3.89 14.04
CA PHE A 33 -3.49 -2.87 12.99
C PHE A 33 -2.78 -1.55 13.36
N LYS A 34 -3.10 -0.96 14.51
CA LYS A 34 -2.48 0.30 14.97
C LYS A 34 -0.97 0.17 15.15
N ASN A 35 -0.50 -0.98 15.65
CA ASN A 35 0.93 -1.25 15.82
C ASN A 35 1.62 -1.47 14.48
N ASN A 36 0.96 -2.12 13.52
CA ASN A 36 1.47 -2.29 12.16
C ASN A 36 1.66 -0.93 11.47
N ILE A 37 0.65 -0.06 11.51
CA ILE A 37 0.74 1.31 10.98
C ILE A 37 1.90 2.07 11.63
N LYS A 38 1.94 2.11 12.97
CA LYS A 38 3.02 2.80 13.71
C LYS A 38 4.41 2.29 13.32
N THR A 39 4.58 0.97 13.23
CA THR A 39 5.86 0.34 12.88
C THR A 39 6.27 0.69 11.47
N LEU A 40 5.35 0.56 10.50
CA LEU A 40 5.63 0.80 9.10
C LEU A 40 5.95 2.29 8.82
N VAL A 41 5.16 3.19 9.39
CA VAL A 41 5.40 4.64 9.27
C VAL A 41 6.75 5.04 9.89
N SER A 42 7.20 4.36 10.95
CA SER A 42 8.49 4.68 11.59
C SER A 42 9.73 4.42 10.72
N PHE A 43 9.59 3.71 9.60
CA PHE A 43 10.68 3.55 8.63
C PHE A 43 10.93 4.78 7.78
N PHE A 44 9.97 5.71 7.74
CA PHE A 44 10.07 6.92 6.94
C PHE A 44 10.52 8.08 7.80
N LYS A 45 11.35 8.94 7.22
CA LYS A 45 11.52 10.30 7.72
C LYS A 45 10.37 11.15 7.19
N PHE A 46 10.01 12.18 7.94
CA PHE A 46 9.07 13.19 7.47
C PHE A 46 9.80 14.49 7.11
N PRO A 47 9.18 15.38 6.30
CA PRO A 47 9.76 16.65 5.92
C PRO A 47 10.17 17.49 7.14
N ASP A 48 11.38 18.07 7.10
CA ASP A 48 11.90 18.89 8.19
C ASP A 48 11.00 20.13 8.41
N GLY A 49 10.71 20.44 9.68
CA GLY A 49 9.84 21.57 10.04
C GLY A 49 8.34 21.29 9.95
N TRP A 50 7.93 20.09 9.54
CA TRP A 50 6.53 19.65 9.50
C TRP A 50 6.22 18.68 10.63
N THR A 51 5.06 18.87 11.27
CA THR A 51 4.47 17.90 12.19
C THR A 51 3.49 17.02 11.43
N VAL A 52 3.64 15.70 11.54
CA VAL A 52 2.74 14.73 10.90
C VAL A 52 1.94 13.99 11.97
N ASN A 53 0.63 14.19 11.95
CA ASN A 53 -0.32 13.52 12.84
C ASN A 53 -0.86 12.26 12.16
N VAL A 54 -0.41 11.09 12.62
CA VAL A 54 -0.84 9.80 12.08
C VAL A 54 -2.06 9.29 12.83
N ILE A 55 -3.16 9.10 12.12
CA ILE A 55 -4.44 8.65 12.67
C ILE A 55 -4.83 7.34 12.00
N ALA A 56 -5.12 6.31 12.80
CA ALA A 56 -5.60 5.01 12.32
C ALA A 56 -6.93 4.68 13.01
N SER A 57 -8.03 4.96 12.31
CA SER A 57 -9.39 4.88 12.84
C SER A 57 -10.39 4.49 11.74
N SER A 58 -11.61 4.13 12.12
CA SER A 58 -12.71 4.03 11.16
C SER A 58 -13.22 5.43 10.86
N PHE A 59 -13.68 5.67 9.62
CA PHE A 59 -14.59 6.78 9.39
C PHE A 59 -15.85 6.59 10.24
N LEU A 60 -16.49 7.70 10.63
CA LEU A 60 -17.79 7.69 11.30
C LEU A 60 -18.91 7.41 10.29
N LEU A 61 -18.80 6.32 9.53
CA LEU A 61 -19.86 5.87 8.63
C LEU A 61 -20.86 5.05 9.44
N ASP A 62 -22.13 5.46 9.41
CA ASP A 62 -23.24 4.75 10.06
C ASP A 62 -23.65 3.46 9.31
N LYS A 63 -22.72 2.81 8.59
CA LYS A 63 -22.98 1.59 7.83
C LYS A 63 -21.80 0.60 7.89
N PRO A 64 -22.07 -0.72 7.83
CA PRO A 64 -21.05 -1.71 7.53
C PRO A 64 -20.44 -1.44 6.15
N SER A 65 -19.11 -1.45 6.06
CA SER A 65 -18.37 -1.14 4.84
C SER A 65 -17.49 -2.31 4.39
N MET A 66 -17.16 -2.34 3.10
CA MET A 66 -16.20 -3.26 2.49
C MET A 66 -15.07 -2.50 1.80
N PRO A 67 -13.92 -3.15 1.55
CA PRO A 67 -12.75 -2.54 0.89
C PRO A 67 -13.00 -2.00 -0.52
N TYR A 68 -14.05 -2.45 -1.21
CA TYR A 68 -14.46 -1.95 -2.54
C TYR A 68 -15.50 -0.83 -2.47
N ASP A 69 -15.94 -0.42 -1.28
CA ASP A 69 -16.89 0.68 -1.15
C ASP A 69 -16.18 2.00 -1.41
N LYS A 70 -16.75 2.84 -2.28
CA LYS A 70 -16.12 4.08 -2.76
C LYS A 70 -15.85 5.10 -1.67
N ASP A 71 -16.49 5.01 -0.51
CA ASP A 71 -16.33 5.91 0.64
C ASP A 71 -15.27 5.47 1.65
N ILE A 72 -14.44 4.49 1.27
CA ILE A 72 -13.46 3.84 2.12
C ILE A 72 -12.06 4.03 1.54
N TRP A 73 -11.38 5.10 1.95
CA TRP A 73 -10.01 5.42 1.50
C TRP A 73 -9.12 5.93 2.64
N SER A 74 -7.80 5.88 2.43
CA SER A 74 -6.81 6.57 3.27
C SER A 74 -6.43 7.88 2.60
N PHE A 75 -5.90 8.84 3.35
CA PHE A 75 -5.50 10.13 2.78
C PHE A 75 -4.44 10.82 3.64
N SER A 76 -3.74 11.78 3.03
CA SER A 76 -3.00 12.80 3.76
C SER A 76 -3.38 14.21 3.30
N ASP A 77 -3.46 15.14 4.24
CA ASP A 77 -3.90 16.51 3.96
C ASP A 77 -3.19 17.56 4.82
N VAL A 78 -3.09 18.77 4.29
CA VAL A 78 -2.50 19.92 4.98
C VAL A 78 -3.51 20.49 5.97
N VAL A 79 -3.18 20.43 7.25
CA VAL A 79 -3.98 21.04 8.33
C VAL A 79 -3.61 22.51 8.52
N ALA A 80 -2.30 22.80 8.51
CA ALA A 80 -1.77 24.16 8.63
C ALA A 80 -0.47 24.28 7.83
N ALA A 81 -0.24 25.46 7.24
CA ALA A 81 0.99 25.80 6.53
C ALA A 81 1.27 27.31 6.63
N THR A 82 1.26 27.84 7.85
CA THR A 82 1.47 29.27 8.13
C THR A 82 2.46 29.50 9.26
N GLU A 83 3.09 30.67 9.33
CA GLU A 83 4.03 31.00 10.41
C GLU A 83 3.37 30.98 11.80
N ASN A 84 2.10 31.39 11.89
CA ASN A 84 1.39 31.53 13.16
C ASN A 84 0.78 30.22 13.67
N GLN A 85 0.36 29.34 12.77
CA GLN A 85 -0.26 28.06 13.13
C GLN A 85 0.70 26.87 13.02
N GLY A 86 1.85 27.07 12.37
CA GLY A 86 2.81 26.01 12.09
C GLY A 86 2.52 25.29 10.77
N HIS A 87 3.22 24.17 10.61
CA HIS A 87 3.18 23.31 9.44
C HIS A 87 2.76 21.92 9.90
N ASP A 88 1.49 21.60 9.70
CA ASP A 88 0.85 20.38 10.19
C ASP A 88 0.20 19.63 9.04
N ILE A 89 0.47 18.34 8.96
CA ILE A 89 -0.16 17.41 8.02
C ILE A 89 -0.85 16.32 8.83
N ILE A 90 -2.04 15.92 8.40
CA ILE A 90 -2.71 14.72 8.87
C ILE A 90 -2.43 13.58 7.89
N LEU A 91 -2.16 12.39 8.42
CA LEU A 91 -2.09 11.14 7.68
C LEU A 91 -3.13 10.19 8.28
N PHE A 92 -4.21 9.94 7.54
CA PHE A 92 -5.34 9.13 7.99
C PHE A 92 -5.38 7.78 7.29
N PHE A 93 -5.40 6.71 8.08
CA PHE A 93 -5.58 5.33 7.62
C PHE A 93 -6.94 4.80 8.06
N ASN A 94 -7.81 4.52 7.09
CA ASN A 94 -9.14 4.00 7.35
C ASN A 94 -9.10 2.52 7.73
N LYS A 95 -9.55 2.20 8.95
CA LYS A 95 -9.65 0.82 9.41
C LYS A 95 -10.51 -0.06 8.51
N GLY A 96 -11.61 0.46 7.97
CA GLY A 96 -12.55 -0.32 7.17
C GLY A 96 -11.94 -0.94 5.91
N ASP A 97 -10.91 -0.31 5.34
CA ASP A 97 -10.16 -0.85 4.19
C ASP A 97 -8.94 -1.70 4.61
N LEU A 98 -8.39 -1.46 5.80
CA LEU A 98 -7.00 -1.80 6.07
C LEU A 98 -6.76 -2.74 7.25
N GLU A 99 -7.67 -2.84 8.23
CA GLU A 99 -7.33 -3.49 9.50
C GLU A 99 -7.15 -5.02 9.41
N PHE A 100 -7.72 -5.64 8.37
CA PHE A 100 -7.52 -7.06 8.10
C PHE A 100 -6.21 -7.34 7.36
N LEU A 101 -5.55 -6.32 6.82
CA LEU A 101 -4.32 -6.49 6.05
C LEU A 101 -3.12 -6.79 6.96
N SER A 102 -2.24 -7.65 6.47
CA SER A 102 -0.94 -7.89 7.06
C SER A 102 0.00 -6.70 6.87
N ALA A 103 1.06 -6.63 7.68
CA ALA A 103 2.06 -5.56 7.55
C ALA A 103 2.67 -5.44 6.12
N PRO A 104 3.03 -6.52 5.40
CA PRO A 104 3.51 -6.38 4.03
C PRO A 104 2.43 -5.89 3.05
N ALA A 105 1.17 -6.30 3.21
CA ALA A 105 0.06 -5.80 2.38
C ALA A 105 -0.28 -4.32 2.64
N LEU A 106 0.02 -3.81 3.85
CA LEU A 106 -0.13 -2.39 4.21
C LEU A 106 0.99 -1.49 3.66
N LEU A 107 2.19 -2.06 3.43
CA LEU A 107 3.35 -1.30 2.98
C LEU A 107 3.10 -0.43 1.73
N PRO A 108 2.50 -0.92 0.63
CA PRO A 108 2.29 -0.09 -0.57
C PRO A 108 1.41 1.12 -0.28
N ILE A 109 0.36 0.96 0.53
CA ILE A 109 -0.54 2.05 0.93
C ILE A 109 0.23 3.08 1.77
N ILE A 110 1.04 2.63 2.73
CA ILE A 110 1.80 3.56 3.58
C ILE A 110 2.85 4.32 2.76
N VAL A 111 3.54 3.66 1.83
CA VAL A 111 4.51 4.31 0.94
C VAL A 111 3.82 5.40 0.11
N HIS A 112 2.66 5.07 -0.47
CA HIS A 112 1.85 5.98 -1.26
C HIS A 112 1.48 7.23 -0.45
N GLU A 113 0.86 7.06 0.72
CA GLU A 113 0.42 8.18 1.55
C GLU A 113 1.60 9.00 2.12
N VAL A 114 2.71 8.35 2.43
CA VAL A 114 3.93 9.07 2.84
C VAL A 114 4.44 9.94 1.70
N ARG A 115 4.34 9.50 0.43
CA ARG A 115 4.75 10.34 -0.70
C ARG A 115 3.87 11.58 -0.80
N HIS A 116 2.58 11.48 -0.53
CA HIS A 116 1.69 12.63 -0.46
C HIS A 116 2.07 13.63 0.64
N ILE A 117 2.56 13.18 1.81
CA ILE A 117 3.12 14.10 2.84
C ILE A 117 4.27 14.94 2.26
N TYR A 118 5.18 14.33 1.52
CA TYR A 118 6.29 15.06 0.89
C TYR A 118 5.78 16.06 -0.17
N GLN A 119 4.84 15.65 -1.01
CA GLN A 119 4.24 16.52 -2.02
C GLN A 119 3.50 17.72 -1.40
N ALA A 120 2.77 17.48 -0.30
CA ALA A 120 2.11 18.49 0.51
C ALA A 120 3.10 19.48 1.12
N ALA A 121 4.20 18.98 1.70
CA ALA A 121 5.23 19.81 2.30
C ALA A 121 6.04 20.63 1.28
N GLU A 122 6.28 20.07 0.08
CA GLU A 122 7.01 20.74 -1.00
C GLU A 122 6.24 21.95 -1.57
N ASN A 123 4.92 21.83 -1.73
CA ASN A 123 4.08 22.93 -2.20
C ASN A 123 2.64 22.83 -1.64
N PRO A 124 2.39 23.35 -0.43
CA PRO A 124 1.11 23.18 0.26
C PRO A 124 -0.07 23.77 -0.53
N LYS A 125 0.15 24.93 -1.18
CA LYS A 125 -0.90 25.61 -1.95
C LYS A 125 -1.33 24.77 -3.16
N LYS A 126 -0.35 24.25 -3.92
CA LYS A 126 -0.63 23.39 -5.08
C LYS A 126 -1.26 22.07 -4.62
N TYR A 127 -0.79 21.50 -3.51
CA TYR A 127 -1.36 20.26 -2.98
C TYR A 127 -2.83 20.40 -2.59
N VAL A 128 -3.20 21.46 -1.83
CA VAL A 128 -4.61 21.73 -1.49
C VAL A 128 -5.46 22.01 -2.73
N GLN A 129 -4.90 22.63 -3.78
CA GLN A 129 -5.62 22.81 -5.05
C GLN A 129 -5.93 21.49 -5.76
N ALA A 130 -5.16 20.42 -5.51
CA ALA A 130 -5.39 19.12 -6.12
C ALA A 130 -6.74 18.50 -5.71
N THR A 131 -7.24 18.81 -4.51
CA THR A 131 -8.54 18.32 -3.99
C THR A 131 -9.73 18.70 -4.87
N VAL A 132 -9.59 19.76 -5.69
CA VAL A 132 -10.66 20.26 -6.57
C VAL A 132 -10.23 20.33 -8.04
N ASN A 133 -9.07 19.76 -8.37
CA ASN A 133 -8.52 19.75 -9.74
C ASN A 133 -8.04 18.34 -10.11
N ASP A 134 -8.86 17.66 -10.91
CA ASP A 134 -8.64 16.29 -11.36
C ASP A 134 -7.30 16.07 -12.07
N GLU A 135 -6.86 17.01 -12.90
CA GLU A 135 -5.59 16.89 -13.64
C GLU A 135 -4.40 16.93 -12.67
N LEU A 136 -4.45 17.86 -11.72
CA LEU A 136 -3.41 18.00 -10.70
C LEU A 136 -3.45 16.85 -9.69
N SER A 137 -4.63 16.38 -9.32
CA SER A 137 -4.79 15.18 -8.49
C SER A 137 -4.11 13.99 -9.16
N ARG A 138 -4.39 13.73 -10.45
CA ARG A 138 -3.76 12.64 -11.20
C ARG A 138 -2.24 12.76 -11.26
N GLU A 139 -1.69 13.96 -11.38
CA GLU A 139 -0.24 14.21 -11.33
C GLU A 139 0.35 13.72 -9.99
N TYR A 140 -0.28 14.07 -8.87
CA TYR A 140 0.18 13.68 -7.55
C TYR A 140 0.03 12.19 -7.27
N GLU A 141 -1.11 11.59 -7.61
CA GLU A 141 -1.39 10.15 -7.49
C GLU A 141 -0.38 9.32 -8.30
N THR A 142 -0.14 9.69 -9.56
CA THR A 142 0.88 9.03 -10.41
C THR A 142 2.27 9.12 -9.78
N GLY A 143 2.60 10.27 -9.17
CA GLY A 143 3.85 10.46 -8.45
C GLY A 143 3.96 9.63 -7.17
N ALA A 144 2.85 9.37 -6.48
CA ALA A 144 2.78 8.51 -5.30
C ALA A 144 2.93 7.02 -5.68
N ASP A 145 2.22 6.57 -6.70
CA ASP A 145 2.29 5.20 -7.21
C ASP A 145 3.67 4.82 -7.76
N ALA A 146 4.35 5.76 -8.42
CA ALA A 146 5.71 5.54 -8.90
C ALA A 146 6.70 5.25 -7.75
N GLU A 147 6.42 5.70 -6.52
CA GLU A 147 7.23 5.38 -5.34
C GLU A 147 6.97 3.95 -4.85
N VAL A 148 5.71 3.51 -4.87
CA VAL A 148 5.30 2.15 -4.48
C VAL A 148 6.00 1.08 -5.32
N ARG A 149 6.03 1.28 -6.65
CA ARG A 149 6.62 0.35 -7.63
C ARG A 149 8.12 0.09 -7.42
N LYS A 150 8.81 0.86 -6.56
CA LYS A 150 10.25 0.66 -6.27
C LYS A 150 10.53 -0.49 -5.30
N TYR A 151 9.54 -0.97 -4.55
CA TYR A 151 9.76 -1.87 -3.42
C TYR A 151 9.62 -3.37 -3.76
N SER A 152 8.80 -3.72 -4.75
CA SER A 152 8.58 -5.05 -5.39
C SER A 152 7.09 -5.27 -5.62
N ASP A 153 6.73 -5.88 -6.76
CA ASP A 153 5.35 -6.24 -7.09
C ASP A 153 4.75 -7.24 -6.10
N GLU A 154 5.55 -8.02 -5.37
CA GLU A 154 5.05 -8.98 -4.39
C GLU A 154 4.27 -8.34 -3.23
N PHE A 155 4.58 -7.08 -2.88
CA PHE A 155 3.81 -6.34 -1.88
C PHE A 155 2.41 -5.99 -2.37
N ARG A 156 2.30 -5.58 -3.63
CA ARG A 156 1.00 -5.38 -4.28
C ARG A 156 0.25 -6.71 -4.37
N ARG A 157 0.92 -7.77 -4.84
CA ARG A 157 0.32 -9.11 -4.95
C ARG A 157 -0.30 -9.57 -3.63
N GLU A 158 0.41 -9.34 -2.54
CA GLU A 158 -0.12 -9.66 -1.21
C GLU A 158 -1.36 -8.84 -0.86
N ASN A 159 -1.37 -7.54 -1.17
CA ASN A 159 -2.55 -6.69 -0.99
C ASN A 159 -3.76 -7.22 -1.79
N VAL A 160 -3.56 -7.57 -3.07
CA VAL A 160 -4.62 -8.13 -3.94
C VAL A 160 -5.17 -9.43 -3.36
N LEU A 161 -4.30 -10.37 -2.99
CA LEU A 161 -4.70 -11.64 -2.38
C LEU A 161 -5.53 -11.40 -1.12
N GLU A 162 -5.04 -10.58 -0.20
CA GLU A 162 -5.68 -10.36 1.08
C GLU A 162 -7.04 -9.66 0.94
N LYS A 163 -7.18 -8.64 0.08
CA LYS A 163 -8.46 -7.97 -0.17
C LYS A 163 -9.51 -8.92 -0.75
N ILE A 164 -9.14 -9.74 -1.73
CA ILE A 164 -10.07 -10.71 -2.35
C ILE A 164 -10.47 -11.79 -1.34
N MET A 165 -9.52 -12.36 -0.61
CA MET A 165 -9.78 -13.42 0.36
C MET A 165 -10.61 -12.93 1.55
N PHE A 166 -10.37 -11.69 2.01
CA PHE A 166 -11.20 -11.06 3.02
C PHE A 166 -12.66 -10.92 2.55
N CYS A 167 -12.86 -10.40 1.33
CA CYS A 167 -14.20 -10.25 0.76
C CYS A 167 -14.89 -11.59 0.51
N TYR A 168 -14.13 -12.64 0.18
CA TYR A 168 -14.61 -14.01 0.07
C TYR A 168 -15.11 -14.54 1.41
N ASP A 169 -14.33 -14.40 2.49
CA ASP A 169 -14.72 -14.92 3.80
C ASP A 169 -15.92 -14.16 4.40
N GLU A 170 -16.05 -12.84 4.14
CA GLU A 170 -17.15 -12.02 4.67
C GLU A 170 -18.44 -12.12 3.83
N ARG A 171 -18.34 -12.29 2.49
CA ARG A 171 -19.50 -12.21 1.58
C ARG A 171 -19.54 -13.28 0.48
N GLY A 172 -18.73 -14.32 0.59
CA GLY A 172 -18.61 -15.41 -0.39
C GLY A 172 -18.12 -14.95 -1.76
N TRP A 173 -18.40 -15.75 -2.80
CA TRP A 173 -18.04 -15.45 -4.19
C TRP A 173 -18.53 -14.09 -4.68
N ASN A 174 -19.70 -13.62 -4.21
CA ASN A 174 -20.22 -12.31 -4.60
C ASN A 174 -19.33 -11.16 -4.07
N GLY A 175 -18.83 -11.28 -2.83
CA GLY A 175 -17.89 -10.31 -2.28
C GLY A 175 -16.55 -10.34 -3.00
N ALA A 176 -16.01 -11.55 -3.17
CA ALA A 176 -14.74 -11.76 -3.85
C ALA A 176 -14.75 -11.22 -5.29
N LYS A 177 -15.83 -11.50 -6.05
CA LYS A 177 -15.98 -11.02 -7.43
C LYS A 177 -16.05 -9.50 -7.49
N LYS A 178 -16.82 -8.84 -6.62
CA LYS A 178 -16.86 -7.37 -6.57
C LYS A 178 -15.48 -6.77 -6.31
N MET A 179 -14.72 -7.38 -5.40
CA MET A 179 -13.35 -6.94 -5.12
C MET A 179 -12.41 -7.15 -6.32
N ALA A 180 -12.48 -8.32 -6.96
CA ALA A 180 -11.67 -8.62 -8.15
C ALA A 180 -12.02 -7.68 -9.33
N ASP A 181 -13.31 -7.46 -9.57
CA ASP A 181 -13.80 -6.51 -10.58
C ASP A 181 -13.28 -5.10 -10.28
N TYR A 182 -13.39 -4.65 -9.02
CA TYR A 182 -12.87 -3.35 -8.59
C TYR A 182 -11.36 -3.23 -8.86
N LEU A 183 -10.55 -4.19 -8.39
CA LEU A 183 -9.10 -4.15 -8.53
C LEU A 183 -8.62 -4.27 -9.99
N HIS A 184 -9.38 -4.94 -10.85
CA HIS A 184 -9.01 -5.13 -12.26
C HIS A 184 -9.50 -4.00 -13.17
N MET A 185 -10.69 -3.45 -12.90
CA MET A 185 -11.39 -2.55 -13.83
C MET A 185 -11.58 -1.13 -13.29
N GLU A 186 -11.85 -0.96 -11.99
CA GLU A 186 -12.30 0.32 -11.42
C GLU A 186 -11.23 1.07 -10.61
N ALA A 187 -10.24 0.37 -10.06
CA ALA A 187 -9.25 0.96 -9.16
C ALA A 187 -8.45 2.10 -9.83
N GLN A 188 -8.16 1.97 -11.12
CA GLN A 188 -7.47 3.00 -11.92
C GLN A 188 -8.28 4.31 -12.07
N ASP A 189 -9.60 4.24 -11.94
CA ASP A 189 -10.53 5.36 -12.11
C ASP A 189 -11.07 5.88 -10.77
N SER A 190 -10.67 5.26 -9.65
CA SER A 190 -11.15 5.61 -8.31
C SER A 190 -10.30 6.76 -7.74
N PHE A 191 -10.91 7.95 -7.61
CA PHE A 191 -10.31 9.13 -6.97
C PHE A 191 -9.93 8.85 -5.51
N GLY A 192 -8.72 9.28 -5.09
CA GLY A 192 -8.21 9.06 -3.73
C GLY A 192 -7.90 7.60 -3.40
N GLY A 193 -7.84 6.76 -4.43
CA GLY A 193 -7.53 5.34 -4.32
C GLY A 193 -6.64 4.86 -5.47
N GLY A 194 -5.86 5.78 -6.05
CA GLY A 194 -4.83 5.55 -7.06
C GLY A 194 -3.70 4.74 -6.44
N TYR A 195 -4.02 3.50 -6.10
CA TYR A 195 -3.06 2.56 -5.66
C TYR A 195 -2.72 1.72 -6.88
N ASP A 196 -1.43 1.50 -7.12
CA ASP A 196 -0.99 0.32 -7.86
C ASP A 196 -1.33 -0.97 -7.06
N GLN A 197 -2.59 -1.12 -6.67
CA GLN A 197 -3.30 -2.30 -6.18
C GLN A 197 -3.94 -3.05 -7.36
N SER A 198 -3.62 -2.65 -8.59
CA SER A 198 -4.20 -3.22 -9.79
C SER A 198 -4.01 -4.74 -9.81
N MET A 199 -5.12 -5.44 -9.98
CA MET A 199 -5.10 -6.87 -10.26
C MET A 199 -4.77 -7.03 -11.74
N ASN A 200 -3.64 -7.67 -12.03
CA ASN A 200 -3.25 -7.85 -13.42
C ASN A 200 -4.17 -8.88 -14.10
N LYS A 201 -4.08 -8.96 -15.43
CA LYS A 201 -4.94 -9.86 -16.22
C LYS A 201 -4.79 -11.33 -15.82
N GLU A 202 -3.57 -11.80 -15.56
CA GLU A 202 -3.29 -13.20 -15.21
C GLU A 202 -3.87 -13.56 -13.83
N GLU A 203 -3.73 -12.66 -12.85
CA GLU A 203 -4.37 -12.77 -11.54
C GLU A 203 -5.89 -12.86 -11.69
N TYR A 204 -6.48 -11.96 -12.49
CA TYR A 204 -7.92 -11.91 -12.72
C TYR A 204 -8.43 -13.17 -13.42
N GLU A 205 -7.75 -13.66 -14.45
CA GLU A 205 -8.08 -14.92 -15.12
C GLU A 205 -7.97 -16.13 -14.17
N THR A 206 -6.96 -16.14 -13.29
CA THR A 206 -6.82 -17.15 -12.24
C THR A 206 -7.99 -17.11 -11.26
N PHE A 207 -8.44 -15.92 -10.86
CA PHE A 207 -9.62 -15.75 -10.01
C PHE A 207 -10.90 -16.25 -10.70
N LEU A 208 -11.10 -15.92 -11.98
CA LEU A 208 -12.26 -16.39 -12.74
C LEU A 208 -12.28 -17.92 -12.84
N LYS A 209 -11.13 -18.54 -13.07
CA LYS A 209 -10.98 -20.00 -13.06
C LYS A 209 -11.34 -20.60 -11.69
N ALA A 210 -10.82 -20.02 -10.61
CA ALA A 210 -11.16 -20.44 -9.24
C ALA A 210 -12.66 -20.37 -8.98
N MET A 211 -13.34 -19.33 -9.49
CA MET A 211 -14.79 -19.15 -9.36
C MET A 211 -15.58 -20.17 -10.20
N GLU A 212 -15.15 -20.45 -11.42
CA GLU A 212 -15.76 -21.48 -12.30
C GLU A 212 -15.67 -22.87 -11.67
N GLU A 213 -14.50 -23.23 -11.15
CA GLU A 213 -14.25 -24.51 -10.49
C GLU A 213 -14.80 -24.56 -9.04
N ARG A 214 -15.28 -23.42 -8.54
CA ARG A 214 -15.75 -23.23 -7.15
C ARG A 214 -14.71 -23.62 -6.11
N ASP A 215 -13.43 -23.42 -6.44
CA ASP A 215 -12.29 -23.72 -5.59
C ASP A 215 -11.43 -22.46 -5.41
N ILE A 216 -11.62 -21.78 -4.27
CA ILE A 216 -10.87 -20.56 -3.94
C ILE A 216 -9.38 -20.85 -3.69
N ASP A 217 -9.02 -22.08 -3.33
CA ASP A 217 -7.64 -22.43 -3.05
C ASP A 217 -6.78 -22.42 -4.32
N LEU A 218 -7.38 -22.57 -5.52
CA LEU A 218 -6.70 -22.35 -6.80
C LEU A 218 -6.13 -20.93 -6.90
N PHE A 219 -6.87 -19.94 -6.41
CA PHE A 219 -6.42 -18.55 -6.38
C PHE A 219 -5.31 -18.37 -5.35
N VAL A 220 -5.44 -18.90 -4.14
CA VAL A 220 -4.40 -18.82 -3.10
C VAL A 220 -3.10 -19.50 -3.55
N ASP A 221 -3.20 -20.65 -4.20
CA ASP A 221 -2.05 -21.44 -4.67
C ASP A 221 -1.26 -20.74 -5.77
N TYR A 222 -1.92 -19.96 -6.61
CA TYR A 222 -1.25 -19.13 -7.59
C TYR A 222 -0.28 -18.13 -6.94
N PHE A 223 -0.72 -17.45 -5.88
CA PHE A 223 0.13 -16.51 -5.13
C PHE A 223 1.23 -17.24 -4.33
N ILE A 224 0.98 -18.44 -3.81
CA ILE A 224 2.03 -19.21 -3.12
C ILE A 224 3.13 -19.65 -4.10
N LYS A 225 2.76 -20.08 -5.31
CA LYS A 225 3.72 -20.51 -6.33
C LYS A 225 4.59 -19.35 -6.84
N SER A 226 4.04 -18.13 -6.95
CA SER A 226 4.77 -16.98 -7.49
C SER A 226 6.04 -16.65 -6.71
N ILE A 227 6.04 -16.84 -5.39
CA ILE A 227 7.18 -16.53 -4.52
C ILE A 227 8.15 -17.72 -4.35
N GLY A 228 7.84 -18.87 -4.95
CA GLY A 228 8.56 -20.14 -4.84
C GLY A 228 9.48 -20.47 -6.02
N GLY A 229 9.49 -19.69 -7.11
CA GLY A 229 10.35 -19.88 -8.29
C GLY A 229 11.73 -19.20 -8.18
N GLU A 230 12.69 -19.60 -9.03
CA GLU A 230 14.06 -19.04 -9.14
C GLU A 230 14.12 -17.51 -9.28
N GLU A 231 13.01 -16.86 -9.63
CA GLU A 231 12.84 -15.41 -9.80
C GLU A 231 12.96 -14.62 -8.48
N ALA A 232 12.59 -15.21 -7.34
CA ALA A 232 12.78 -14.56 -6.02
C ALA A 232 14.26 -14.31 -5.69
N GLN A 233 15.19 -15.03 -6.33
CA GLN A 233 16.63 -14.77 -6.21
C GLN A 233 17.13 -13.71 -7.19
N LYS A 234 16.48 -13.54 -8.36
CA LYS A 234 16.87 -12.56 -9.39
C LYS A 234 16.30 -11.16 -9.10
N GLU A 235 15.06 -11.03 -8.66
CA GLU A 235 14.48 -9.73 -8.28
C GLU A 235 15.20 -9.11 -7.08
N GLY A 236 15.61 -9.94 -6.11
CA GLY A 236 16.47 -9.50 -5.01
C GLY A 236 17.86 -9.04 -5.45
N GLN A 237 18.34 -9.42 -6.65
CA GLN A 237 19.61 -8.97 -7.21
C GLN A 237 19.48 -7.65 -7.98
N GLU A 238 18.37 -7.42 -8.68
CA GLU A 238 18.11 -6.15 -9.38
C GLU A 238 17.82 -5.00 -8.40
N VAL A 239 17.06 -5.25 -7.33
CA VAL A 239 16.88 -4.28 -6.24
C VAL A 239 18.22 -3.97 -5.55
N LYS A 240 19.12 -4.96 -5.40
CA LYS A 240 20.49 -4.74 -4.89
C LYS A 240 21.32 -3.84 -5.82
N LYS A 241 21.14 -3.94 -7.14
CA LYS A 241 21.82 -3.09 -8.14
C LYS A 241 21.35 -1.64 -8.05
N PHE A 242 20.03 -1.41 -8.00
CA PHE A 242 19.43 -0.08 -7.87
C PHE A 242 19.81 0.62 -6.54
N VAL A 243 19.85 -0.13 -5.43
CA VAL A 243 20.26 0.38 -4.11
C VAL A 243 21.76 0.72 -4.07
N ARG A 244 22.60 -0.01 -4.81
CA ARG A 244 24.04 0.28 -4.93
C ARG A 244 24.27 1.58 -5.70
N GLU A 245 23.53 1.80 -6.78
CA GLU A 245 23.64 3.02 -7.60
C GLU A 245 23.14 4.28 -6.87
N SER A 246 22.07 4.17 -6.09
CA SER A 246 21.52 5.27 -5.28
C SER A 246 22.43 5.65 -4.09
N LYS A 247 23.10 4.69 -3.46
CA LYS A 247 24.12 4.96 -2.42
C LYS A 247 25.40 5.59 -2.98
N ILE A 248 25.85 5.17 -4.16
CA ILE A 248 27.02 5.76 -4.84
C ILE A 248 26.75 7.23 -5.22
N LYS A 249 25.55 7.55 -5.74
CA LYS A 249 25.14 8.93 -6.03
C LYS A 249 25.15 9.83 -4.79
N LYS A 250 24.68 9.32 -3.65
CA LYS A 250 24.70 10.05 -2.36
C LYS A 250 26.11 10.27 -1.82
N PHE A 251 27.00 9.28 -1.99
CA PHE A 251 28.40 9.38 -1.57
C PHE A 251 29.21 10.38 -2.42
N ILE A 252 29.05 10.36 -3.74
CA ILE A 252 29.70 11.32 -4.65
C ILE A 252 29.23 12.75 -4.36
N LYS A 253 27.92 12.96 -4.13
CA LYS A 253 27.37 14.28 -3.76
C LYS A 253 28.00 14.85 -2.48
N ASN A 254 28.24 13.98 -1.47
CA ASN A 254 28.86 14.38 -0.21
C ASN A 254 30.37 14.67 -0.32
N ILE A 255 31.08 14.00 -1.22
CA ILE A 255 32.51 14.30 -1.48
C ILE A 255 32.66 15.63 -2.21
N VAL A 256 31.80 15.91 -3.20
CA VAL A 256 31.83 17.18 -3.94
C VAL A 256 31.48 18.35 -3.02
N ALA A 257 30.48 18.20 -2.16
CA ALA A 257 30.11 19.25 -1.19
C ALA A 257 31.22 19.58 -0.17
N LYS A 258 32.07 18.61 0.19
CA LYS A 258 33.21 18.81 1.12
C LYS A 258 34.45 19.41 0.47
N LYS A 259 34.52 19.49 -0.86
CA LYS A 259 35.64 20.13 -1.59
C LYS A 259 35.33 21.57 -2.01
N SER A 260 34.09 22.00 -1.85
CA SER A 260 33.61 23.35 -2.21
C SER A 260 33.33 24.24 -1.00
N ALA A 261 33.69 23.80 0.20
CA ALA A 261 33.66 24.53 1.47
C ALA A 261 35.07 24.56 2.05
#